data_AF-A0A7C6NFX6-F1
#
_entry.id   AF-A0A7C6NFX6-F1
#
_cell.length_a   1.000
_cell.length_b   1.000
_cell.length_c   1.000
_cell.angle_alpha   90.00
_cell.angle_beta   90.00
_cell.angle_gamma   90.00
#
_symmetry.space_group_name_H-M   'P 1'
#
loop_
_entity.id
_entity.type
_entity.pdbx_description
1 polymer ?
#
loop_
_entity_poly.entity_id
_entity_poly.type
_entity_poly.pdbx_seq_one_letter_code
_entity_poly.pdbx_strand_id
1 'polypeptide(L)' 'MKWFLLIVPLAVSYYTFTYGQWALKKGYRRGAVGIFMLAAFTMALAVYAIYFRGSF' A
#
# COMPACT_ATOMS: atom_id res chain seq x y z
N MET A 1 12.16 5.14 -16.84
CA MET A 1 10.92 5.89 -16.50
C MET A 1 10.56 5.60 -15.06
N LYS A 2 10.51 6.61 -14.17
CA LYS A 2 10.28 6.43 -12.72
C LYS A 2 9.01 5.61 -12.38
N TRP A 3 8.03 5.61 -13.30
CA TRP A 3 6.79 4.83 -13.17
C TRP A 3 6.99 3.31 -13.05
N PHE A 4 8.03 2.73 -13.65
CA PHE A 4 8.28 1.27 -13.50
C PHE A 4 8.61 0.89 -12.05
N LEU A 5 9.19 1.81 -11.27
CA LEU A 5 9.48 1.59 -9.85
C LEU A 5 8.20 1.52 -9.00
N LEU A 6 7.06 2.01 -9.51
CA LEU A 6 5.77 1.92 -8.81
C LEU A 6 5.12 0.53 -8.90
N ILE A 7 5.54 -0.32 -9.83
CA ILE A 7 4.90 -1.63 -10.05
C ILE A 7 4.94 -2.48 -8.77
N VAL A 8 6.08 -2.52 -8.09
CA VAL A 8 6.25 -3.28 -6.85
C VAL A 8 5.36 -2.76 -5.72
N PRO A 9 5.41 -1.47 -5.31
CA PRO A 9 4.54 -0.95 -4.27
C PRO A 9 3.05 -1.03 -4.65
N LEU A 10 2.69 -0.86 -5.92
CA LEU A 10 1.30 -1.07 -6.38
C LEU A 10 0.84 -2.51 -6.16
N ALA A 11 1.64 -3.50 -6.57
CA ALA A 11 1.30 -4.91 -6.39
C ALA A 11 1.15 -5.28 -4.91
N VAL A 12 2.07 -4.81 -4.07
CA VAL A 12 2.03 -5.06 -2.61
C VAL A 12 0.81 -4.37 -1.97
N SER A 13 0.55 -3.10 -2.28
CA SER A 13 -0.61 -2.38 -1.75
C SER A 13 -1.92 -2.98 -2.23
N TYR A 14 -1.99 -3.46 -3.48
CA TYR A 14 -3.16 -4.14 -4.01
C TYR A 14 -3.44 -5.44 -3.25
N TYR A 15 -2.45 -6.31 -3.11
CA TYR A 15 -2.59 -7.56 -2.35
C TYR A 15 -3.02 -7.29 -0.90
N THR A 16 -2.38 -6.32 -0.26
CA THR A 16 -2.69 -5.92 1.13
C THR A 16 -4.13 -5.42 1.24
N PHE A 17 -4.61 -4.65 0.26
CA PHE A 17 -5.99 -4.19 0.22
C PHE A 17 -6.99 -5.33 0.03
N THR A 18 -6.71 -6.28 -0.87
CA THR A 18 -7.54 -7.48 -1.05
C THR A 18 -7.63 -8.30 0.24
N TYR A 19 -6.51 -8.43 0.96
CA TYR A 19 -6.51 -9.07 2.28
C TYR A 19 -7.35 -8.31 3.31
N GLY A 20 -7.27 -6.97 3.33
CA GLY A 20 -8.12 -6.13 4.17
C GLY A 20 -9.62 -6.31 3.88
N GLN A 21 -9.99 -6.41 2.60
CA GLN A 21 -11.36 -6.72 2.19
C GLN A 21 -11.81 -8.11 2.67
N TRP A 22 -10.93 -9.11 2.57
CA TRP A 22 -11.21 -10.44 3.11
C TRP A 22 -11.39 -10.39 4.64
N ALA A 23 -10.55 -9.64 5.35
CA ALA A 23 -10.64 -9.47 6.80
C ALA A 23 -11.95 -8.78 7.22
N LEU A 24 -12.43 -7.79 6.46
CA LEU A 24 -13.76 -7.20 6.67
C LEU A 24 -14.87 -8.24 6.52
N LYS A 25 -14.83 -9.07 5.46
CA LYS A 25 -15.82 -10.13 5.22
C LYS A 25 -15.86 -11.17 6.34
N LYS A 26 -14.73 -11.38 7.04
CA LYS A 26 -14.62 -12.28 8.20
C LYS A 26 -14.98 -11.63 9.54
N GLY A 27 -15.34 -10.34 9.56
CA GLY A 27 -15.71 -9.62 10.78
C GLY A 27 -14.53 -9.02 11.55
N TYR A 28 -13.30 -9.15 11.06
CA TYR A 28 -12.09 -8.58 11.65
C TYR A 28 -11.95 -7.08 11.36
N ARG A 29 -12.97 -6.27 11.72
CA ARG A 29 -13.07 -4.86 11.34
C ARG A 29 -11.86 -4.02 11.76
N ARG A 30 -11.41 -4.15 13.02
CA ARG A 30 -10.25 -3.39 13.53
C ARG A 30 -8.96 -3.78 12.81
N GLY A 31 -8.76 -5.07 12.54
CA GLY A 31 -7.62 -5.57 11.77
C GLY A 31 -7.63 -5.05 10.33
N ALA A 32 -8.79 -5.07 9.68
CA ALA A 32 -8.94 -4.55 8.32
C ALA A 32 -8.62 -3.05 8.21
N VAL A 33 -9.06 -2.24 9.19
CA VAL A 33 -8.71 -0.80 9.22
C VAL A 33 -7.19 -0.61 9.31
N GLY A 34 -6.52 -1.39 10.17
CA GLY A 34 -5.05 -1.38 10.24
C GLY A 34 -4.39 -1.77 8.93
N ILE A 35 -4.90 -2.80 8.24
CA ILE A 35 -4.40 -3.25 6.94
C ILE A 35 -4.56 -2.17 5.87
N PHE A 36 -5.70 -1.48 5.82
CA PHE A 36 -5.92 -0.39 4.87
C PHE A 36 -5.03 0.81 5.14
N MET A 37 -4.89 1.20 6.42
CA MET A 37 -3.97 2.26 6.82
C MET A 37 -2.52 1.92 6.44
N LEU A 38 -2.10 0.68 6.66
CA LEU A 38 -0.78 0.21 6.28
C LEU A 38 -0.57 0.28 4.75
N ALA A 39 -1.52 -0.23 3.97
CA ALA A 39 -1.45 -0.20 2.51
C ALA A 39 -1.35 1.24 1.95
N ALA A 40 -2.14 2.16 2.50
CA ALA A 40 -2.13 3.57 2.12
C ALA A 40 -0.81 4.25 2.52
N PHE A 41 -0.33 3.99 3.73
CA PHE A 41 0.92 4.55 4.24
C PHE A 41 2.14 4.09 3.44
N THR A 42 2.25 2.78 3.17
CA THR A 42 3.34 2.24 2.36
C THR A 42 3.33 2.81 0.94
N MET A 43 2.15 2.95 0.33
CA MET A 43 2.02 3.57 -0.99
C MET A 43 2.44 5.05 -0.97
N ALA A 44 2.04 5.81 0.07
CA ALA A 44 2.43 7.20 0.23
C ALA A 44 3.95 7.36 0.38
N LEU A 45 4.60 6.49 1.18
CA LEU A 45 6.06 6.47 1.31
C LEU A 45 6.75 6.13 -0.02
N ALA A 46 6.24 5.15 -0.77
CA ALA A 46 6.80 4.78 -2.07
C ALA A 46 6.72 5.94 -3.07
N VAL A 47 5.56 6.61 -3.16
CA VAL A 47 5.39 7.80 -4.01
C VAL A 47 6.32 8.92 -3.57
N TYR A 48 6.42 9.19 -2.27
CA TYR A 48 7.35 10.19 -1.73
C TYR A 48 8.80 9.85 -2.12
N ALA A 49 9.23 8.61 -1.93
CA ALA A 49 10.59 8.17 -2.23
C ALA A 49 10.94 8.24 -3.73
N ILE A 50 10.00 7.89 -4.62
CA ILE A 50 10.26 7.83 -6.06
C ILE A 50 10.22 9.23 -6.70
N TYR A 51 9.33 10.10 -6.23
CA TYR A 51 9.05 11.39 -6.88
C TYR A 51 9.61 12.61 -6.14
N PHE A 52 9.65 12.58 -4.81
CA PHE A 52 9.98 13.74 -3.98
C PHE A 52 11.33 13.64 -3.29
N ARG A 53 11.77 12.43 -2.93
CA ARG A 53 13.11 12.20 -2.41
C ARG A 53 14.08 12.21 -3.59
N GLY A 54 14.82 13.31 -3.74
CA GLY A 54 15.88 13.43 -4.72
C GLY A 54 16.88 12.28 -4.59
N SER A 55 17.36 11.78 -5.73
CA SER A 55 18.38 10.73 -5.81
C SER A 55 19.58 11.14 -4.93
N PHE A 56 19.96 10.26 -3.99
CA PHE A 56 21.29 10.32 -3.37
C PHE A 56 22.38 10.17 -4.44
#